data_AF-A0A831KKM6-F1
#
_entry.id   AF-A0A831KKM6-F1
#
_cell.length_a   1.000
_cell.length_b   1.000
_cell.length_c   1.000
_cell.angle_alpha   90.00
_cell.angle_beta   90.00
_cell.angle_gamma   90.00
#
_symmetry.space_group_name_H-M   'P 1'
#
loop_
_entity.id
_entity.type
_entity.pdbx_description
1 polymer ?
#
loop_
_entity_poly.entity_id
_entity_poly.type
_entity_poly.pdbx_seq_one_letter_code
_entity_poly.pdbx_strand_id
1 'polypeptide(L)'
;GFGLVFLEAMACALPVVCYDHGGQTDFLTEGETGGVVALNDLRAFVDRCRRFADQPALTVRIGTGNVRRVEEFFIDRCAARYESLFHEVIEARRNRPMAGVVRRA
;
A
#
# COMPACT_ATOMS: atom_id res chain seq x y z
N GLY A 1 -11.55 -1.34 -1.79
CA GLY A 1 -10.68 -0.57 -2.70
C GLY A 1 -9.30 -0.44 -2.10
N PHE A 2 -8.34 0.13 -2.83
CA PHE A 2 -6.95 0.26 -2.37
C PHE A 2 -6.78 1.32 -1.26
N GLY A 3 -7.57 2.40 -1.29
CA GLY A 3 -7.57 3.41 -0.23
C GLY A 3 -6.49 4.47 -0.39
N LEU A 4 -6.51 5.19 -1.53
CA LEU A 4 -5.56 6.28 -1.84
C LEU A 4 -5.49 7.35 -0.76
N VAL A 5 -6.63 7.65 -0.12
CA VAL A 5 -6.70 8.63 1.00
C VAL A 5 -5.78 8.27 2.17
N PHE A 6 -5.48 6.98 2.38
CA PHE A 6 -4.54 6.57 3.42
C PHE A 6 -3.10 6.87 3.01
N LEU A 7 -2.76 6.69 1.73
CA LEU A 7 -1.45 7.07 1.19
C LEU A 7 -1.26 8.59 1.23
N GLU A 8 -2.29 9.37 0.90
CA GLU A 8 -2.26 10.83 1.03
C GLU A 8 -2.01 11.26 2.48
N ALA A 9 -2.71 10.66 3.46
CA ALA A 9 -2.47 10.90 4.87
C ALA A 9 -1.03 10.54 5.28
N MET A 10 -0.49 9.41 4.80
CA MET A 10 0.89 9.01 5.03
C MET A 10 1.89 10.02 4.44
N ALA A 11 1.63 10.53 3.23
CA ALA A 11 2.44 11.57 2.59
C ALA A 11 2.41 12.89 3.37
N CYS A 12 1.30 13.20 4.05
CA CYS A 12 1.18 14.32 4.98
C CYS A 12 1.80 14.05 6.36
N ALA A 13 2.59 12.98 6.52
CA ALA A 13 3.23 12.59 7.77
C ALA A 13 2.23 12.33 8.92
N LEU A 14 1.08 11.73 8.63
CA LEU A 14 0.07 11.40 9.64
C LEU A 14 0.01 9.89 9.90
N PRO A 15 -0.15 9.45 11.17
CA PRO A 15 -0.59 8.10 11.46
C PRO A 15 -2.04 7.89 10.98
N VAL A 16 -2.35 6.71 10.46
CA VAL A 16 -3.70 6.36 10.00
C VAL A 16 -4.40 5.50 11.04
N VAL A 17 -5.65 5.81 11.40
CA VAL A 17 -6.50 4.92 12.19
C VAL A 17 -7.59 4.35 11.30
N CYS A 18 -7.65 3.02 11.16
CA CYS A 18 -8.62 2.33 10.31
C CYS A 18 -8.98 0.94 10.86
N TYR A 19 -10.03 0.34 10.31
CA TYR A 19 -10.34 -1.06 10.56
C TYR A 19 -9.47 -2.00 9.71
N ASP A 20 -9.28 -3.23 10.20
CA ASP A 20 -8.59 -4.35 9.56
C ASP A 20 -9.39 -5.01 8.43
N HIS A 21 -10.12 -4.20 7.64
CA HIS A 21 -11.03 -4.70 6.63
C HIS A 21 -10.95 -3.89 5.32
N GLY A 22 -10.33 -4.47 4.28
CA GLY A 22 -10.20 -3.86 2.96
C GLY A 22 -8.76 -3.90 2.45
N GLY A 23 -8.49 -3.27 1.29
CA GLY A 23 -7.16 -3.32 0.67
C GLY A 23 -6.10 -2.50 1.40
N GLN A 24 -6.49 -1.62 2.32
CA GLN A 24 -5.55 -0.85 3.12
C GLN A 24 -4.72 -1.71 4.08
N THR A 25 -5.20 -2.92 4.44
CA THR A 25 -4.43 -3.85 5.28
C THR A 25 -3.19 -4.39 4.59
N ASP A 26 -3.07 -4.23 3.27
CA ASP A 26 -1.89 -4.66 2.51
C ASP A 26 -0.66 -3.77 2.80
N PHE A 27 -0.87 -2.53 3.28
CA PHE A 27 0.22 -1.58 3.51
C PHE A 27 0.15 -0.84 4.84
N LEU A 28 -0.97 -0.90 5.57
CA LEU A 28 -1.10 -0.36 6.92
C LEU A 28 -0.91 -1.45 7.98
N THR A 29 -0.08 -1.15 8.97
CA THR A 29 0.28 -2.06 10.07
C THR A 29 0.14 -1.34 11.42
N GLU A 30 -0.54 -1.98 12.37
CA GLU A 30 -0.70 -1.48 13.75
C GLU A 30 0.66 -1.18 14.39
N GLY A 31 0.81 0.04 14.92
CA GLY A 31 2.02 0.50 15.60
C GLY A 31 3.15 0.96 14.68
N GLU A 32 3.12 0.61 13.40
CA GLU A 32 4.14 1.03 12.41
C GLU A 32 3.65 2.19 11.56
N THR A 33 2.44 2.09 11.00
CA THR A 33 1.85 3.14 10.15
C THR A 33 0.70 3.89 10.82
N GLY A 34 0.24 3.38 11.97
CA GLY A 34 -0.83 3.99 12.75
C GLY A 34 -1.55 3.00 13.64
N GLY A 35 -2.89 3.07 13.64
CA GLY A 35 -3.79 2.24 14.42
C GLY A 35 -4.67 1.37 13.52
N VAL A 36 -4.37 0.08 13.41
CA VAL A 36 -5.21 -0.88 12.64
C VAL A 36 -5.93 -1.77 13.65
N VAL A 37 -7.25 -1.62 13.71
CA VAL A 37 -8.08 -2.26 14.75
C VAL A 37 -9.13 -3.19 14.15
N ALA A 38 -9.63 -4.13 14.95
CA ALA A 38 -10.66 -5.07 14.52
C ALA A 38 -11.92 -4.36 14.01
N LEU A 39 -12.47 -4.83 12.89
CA LEU A 39 -13.71 -4.31 12.31
C LEU A 39 -14.83 -4.26 13.35
N ASN A 40 -15.50 -3.11 13.45
CA ASN A 40 -16.57 -2.81 14.40
C ASN A 40 -16.14 -2.70 15.88
N ASP A 41 -14.84 -2.77 16.20
CA ASP A 41 -14.36 -2.43 17.54
C ASP A 41 -14.22 -0.92 17.70
N LEU A 42 -15.35 -0.25 17.97
CA LEU A 42 -15.41 1.19 18.20
C LEU A 42 -14.52 1.63 19.36
N ARG A 43 -14.40 0.80 20.41
CA ARG A 43 -13.61 1.16 21.59
C ARG A 43 -12.13 1.22 21.23
N ALA A 44 -11.62 0.19 20.56
CA ALA A 44 -10.24 0.18 20.09
C ALA A 44 -9.95 1.34 19.12
N PHE A 45 -10.89 1.65 18.21
CA PHE A 45 -10.76 2.76 17.28
C PHE A 45 -10.58 4.10 18.02
N VAL A 46 -11.47 4.40 18.97
CA VAL A 46 -11.43 5.63 19.77
C VAL A 46 -10.16 5.69 20.62
N ASP A 47 -9.75 4.57 21.22
CA ASP A 47 -8.54 4.51 22.04
C ASP A 47 -7.28 4.79 21.20
N ARG A 48 -7.23 4.37 19.93
CA ARG A 48 -6.15 4.73 19.00
C ARG A 48 -6.15 6.20 18.63
N CYS A 49 -7.31 6.78 18.31
CA CYS A 49 -7.41 8.22 18.05
C CYS A 49 -6.91 9.04 19.25
N ARG A 50 -7.34 8.70 20.47
CA ARG A 50 -6.88 9.37 21.70
C ARG A 50 -5.38 9.21 21.90
N ARG A 51 -4.84 8.01 21.75
CA ARG A 51 -3.40 7.76 21.89
C ARG A 51 -2.56 8.68 21.00
N PHE A 52 -2.95 8.89 19.74
CA PHE A 52 -2.22 9.79 18.84
C PHE A 52 -2.45 11.28 19.14
N ALA A 53 -3.62 11.65 19.66
CA ALA A 53 -3.87 13.00 20.15
C ALA A 53 -3.04 13.33 21.40
N ASP A 54 -2.92 12.38 22.33
CA ASP A 54 -2.29 12.57 23.64
C ASP A 54 -0.76 12.34 23.62
N GLN A 55 -0.20 11.72 22.56
CA GLN A 55 1.23 11.41 22.45
C GLN A 55 1.85 12.02 21.17
N PRO A 56 2.12 13.34 21.13
CA PRO A 56 2.67 14.01 19.95
C PRO A 56 3.97 13.40 19.43
N ALA A 57 4.85 12.95 20.33
CA ALA A 57 6.12 12.31 19.95
C ALA A 57 5.90 10.98 19.19
N LEU A 58 4.88 10.21 19.57
CA LEU A 58 4.51 8.99 18.86
C LEU A 58 3.97 9.32 17.46
N THR A 59 3.10 10.32 17.38
CA THR A 59 2.50 10.81 16.13
C THR A 59 3.57 11.26 15.14
N VAL A 60 4.53 12.08 15.58
CA VAL A 60 5.66 12.53 14.74
C VAL A 60 6.52 11.35 14.29
N ARG A 61 6.83 10.41 15.18
CA ARG A 61 7.67 9.25 14.87
C ARG A 61 7.03 8.37 13.79
N ILE A 62 5.77 8.00 13.97
CA ILE A 62 5.03 7.18 13.00
C ILE A 62 4.82 7.96 11.70
N GLY A 63 4.40 9.22 11.78
CA GLY A 63 4.21 10.09 10.63
C GLY A 63 5.44 10.20 9.75
N THR A 64 6.62 10.39 10.35
CA THR A 64 7.89 10.42 9.62
C THR A 64 8.23 9.06 8.98
N GLY A 65 7.87 7.96 9.64
CA GLY A 65 7.95 6.62 9.05
C GLY A 65 7.06 6.46 7.83
N ASN A 66 5.84 7.00 7.91
CA ASN A 66 4.86 6.96 6.84
C ASN A 66 5.30 7.72 5.59
N VAL A 67 5.93 8.88 5.73
CA VAL A 67 6.49 9.63 4.59
C VAL A 67 7.48 8.78 3.80
N ARG A 68 8.37 8.05 4.49
CA ARG A 68 9.33 7.15 3.82
C ARG A 68 8.63 5.97 3.14
N ARG A 69 7.62 5.41 3.80
CA ARG A 69 6.93 4.20 3.31
C ARG A 69 6.04 4.49 2.10
N VAL A 70 5.41 5.66 2.05
CA VAL A 70 4.52 6.03 0.93
C VAL A 70 5.28 6.21 -0.39
N GLU A 71 6.59 6.48 -0.35
CA GLU A 71 7.42 6.64 -1.56
C GLU A 71 7.35 5.42 -2.49
N GLU A 72 7.18 4.21 -1.94
CA GLU A 72 7.02 2.97 -2.73
C GLU A 72 5.77 2.97 -3.63
N PHE A 73 4.79 3.80 -3.28
CA PHE A 73 3.50 3.93 -3.97
C PHE A 73 3.44 5.14 -4.90
N PHE A 74 4.51 5.93 -5.00
CA PHE A 74 4.56 7.05 -5.94
C PHE A 74 4.44 6.58 -7.38
N ILE A 75 3.81 7.41 -8.21
CA ILE A 75 3.46 7.04 -9.59
C ILE A 75 4.68 6.60 -10.40
N ASP A 76 5.82 7.27 -10.24
CA ASP A 76 7.06 6.92 -10.95
C ASP A 76 7.58 5.53 -10.55
N ARG A 77 7.48 5.17 -9.26
CA ARG A 77 7.87 3.84 -8.76
C ARG A 77 6.92 2.76 -9.25
N CYS A 78 5.62 3.04 -9.21
CA CYS A 78 4.60 2.15 -9.74
C CYS A 78 4.78 1.93 -11.25
N ALA A 79 4.95 3.00 -12.02
CA ALA A 79 5.16 2.95 -13.47
C ALA A 79 6.40 2.13 -13.83
N ALA A 80 7.54 2.38 -13.18
CA ALA A 80 8.77 1.61 -13.42
C ALA A 80 8.59 0.10 -13.18
N ARG A 81 7.81 -0.28 -12.15
CA ARG A 81 7.49 -1.70 -11.86
C ARG A 81 6.61 -2.31 -12.95
N TYR A 82 5.60 -1.58 -13.42
CA TYR A 82 4.75 -2.03 -14.52
C TYR A 82 5.53 -2.15 -15.83
N GLU A 83 6.36 -1.16 -16.17
CA GLU A 83 7.21 -1.17 -17.36
C GLU A 83 8.16 -2.37 -17.37
N SER A 84 8.81 -2.65 -16.24
CA SER A 84 9.68 -3.82 -16.08
C SER A 84 8.93 -5.13 -16.35
N LEU A 85 7.73 -5.27 -15.77
CA LEU A 85 6.88 -6.45 -15.98
C LEU A 85 6.43 -6.57 -17.44
N PHE A 86 6.03 -5.46 -18.08
CA PHE A 86 5.63 -5.48 -19.49
C PHE A 86 6.80 -5.86 -20.39
N HIS A 87 8.00 -5.35 -20.15
CA HIS A 87 9.21 -5.74 -20.87
C HIS A 87 9.46 -7.24 -20.76
N GLU A 88 9.44 -7.79 -19.54
CA GLU A 88 9.63 -9.22 -19.27
C GLU A 88 8.63 -10.08 -20.05
N VAL A 89 7.34 -9.74 -19.97
CA VAL A 89 6.28 -10.52 -20.64
C VAL A 89 6.38 -10.43 -22.16
N ILE A 90 6.72 -9.26 -22.71
CA ILE A 90 6.91 -9.06 -24.16
C ILE A 90 8.11 -9.88 -24.66
N GLU A 91 9.23 -9.87 -23.94
CA GLU A 91 10.41 -10.65 -24.29
C GLU A 91 10.15 -12.16 -24.19
N ALA A 92 9.52 -12.61 -23.12
CA ALA A 92 9.12 -14.00 -22.95
C ALA A 92 8.19 -14.47 -24.09
N ARG A 93 7.27 -13.61 -24.55
CA ARG A 93 6.40 -13.90 -25.70
C ARG A 93 7.18 -14.01 -27.00
N ARG A 94 8.11 -13.09 -27.28
CA ARG A 94 8.96 -13.10 -28.49
C ARG A 94 9.83 -14.36 -28.56
N ASN A 95 10.32 -14.82 -27.42
CA ASN A 95 11.21 -15.97 -27.31
C ASN A 95 10.48 -17.32 -27.27
N ARG A 96 9.13 -17.34 -27.27
CA ARG A 96 8.38 -18.58 -27.43
C ARG A 96 8.42 -19.02 -28.90
N PRO A 97 8.89 -20.24 -29.21
CA PRO A 97 8.77 -20.76 -30.57
C PRO A 97 7.29 -20.82 -30.95
N MET A 98 6.97 -20.30 -32.13
CA MET A 98 5.64 -20.45 -32.73
C MET A 98 5.27 -21.92 -32.74
N ALA A 99 4.25 -22.33 -31.97
CA ALA A 99 3.64 -23.64 -32.14
C ALA A 99 3.19 -23.72 -33.60
N GLY A 100 3.82 -24.65 -34.35
CA GLY A 100 3.65 -24.75 -35.79
C GLY A 100 2.18 -24.73 -36.18
N VAL A 101 1.81 -23.78 -37.03
CA VAL A 101 0.51 -23.79 -37.70
C VAL A 101 0.49 -25.07 -38.53
N VAL A 102 -0.20 -26.10 -38.04
CA VAL A 102 -0.46 -27.32 -38.80
C VAL A 102 -1.31 -26.92 -40.00
N ARG A 103 -0.68 -26.76 -41.17
CA ARG A 103 -1.39 -26.70 -42.45
C ARG A 103 -2.04 -28.07 -42.66
N ARG A 104 -3.36 -28.15 -42.49
CA ARG A 104 -4.14 -29.28 -43.03
C ARG A 104 -4.12 -29.18 -44.55
N ALA A 105 -3.64 -30.25 -45.19
CA ALA A 105 -3.70 -30.48 -46.62
C ALA A 105 -5.15 -30.72 -47.08
#